data_AF-A0AAD7IQD9-F1
#
_entry.id   AF-A0AAD7IQD9-F1
#
_cell.length_a   1.000
_cell.length_b   1.000
_cell.length_c   1.000
_cell.angle_alpha   90.00
_cell.angle_beta   90.00
_cell.angle_gamma   90.00
#
_symmetry.space_group_name_H-M   'P 1'
#
loop_
_entity.id
_entity.type
_entity.pdbx_description
1 polymer ?
#
loop_
_entity_poly.entity_id
_entity_poly.type
_entity_poly.pdbx_seq_one_letter_code
_entity_poly.pdbx_strand_id
1 'polypeptide(L)'
;VYYRVYTVDGAILSKSAFDPGDPFIGRIAARSVPPPHTATSLKRRLANAENLSDEAGLTATLFLNPCAQTAMLPTDNVAILNGTTSETPFTLVLSEEPPMERNNTAAPVVKNKVDNQRYLYYRLYTQVNEDPSTAAFNTADPALGRIEVLHVCPPYEAGSIKRCIAKAEGKSIYAVADLYSNIASSEAIENGSQIVLLEDGSMGSSPDSPIILVRPGEWEGFWRKVFKKVKHPSPVSGSYISLFLLVRAVKPRLRVTE
;
A
#
# COMPACT_ATOMS: atom_id res chain seq x y z
N VAL A 1 -21.89 4.55 -9.96
CA VAL A 1 -20.96 4.56 -8.82
C VAL A 1 -19.63 4.04 -9.29
N TYR A 2 -18.60 4.86 -9.18
CA TYR A 2 -17.21 4.45 -9.43
C TYR A 2 -16.58 4.02 -8.12
N TYR A 3 -15.73 3.00 -8.18
CA TYR A 3 -15.05 2.48 -6.99
C TYR A 3 -13.70 1.85 -7.36
N ARG A 4 -12.83 1.72 -6.37
CA ARG A 4 -11.55 0.98 -6.46
C ARG A 4 -11.50 -0.05 -5.35
N VAL A 5 -10.84 -1.17 -5.63
CA VAL A 5 -10.67 -2.28 -4.68
C VAL A 5 -9.19 -2.39 -4.33
N TYR A 6 -8.90 -2.54 -3.04
CA TYR A 6 -7.54 -2.63 -2.52
C TYR A 6 -7.39 -3.86 -1.64
N THR A 7 -6.22 -4.49 -1.69
CA THR A 7 -5.71 -5.31 -0.59
C THR A 7 -4.75 -4.48 0.24
N VAL A 8 -4.24 -5.05 1.34
CA VAL A 8 -3.21 -4.42 2.17
C VAL A 8 -1.96 -4.03 1.38
N ASP A 9 -1.70 -4.66 0.24
CA ASP A 9 -0.53 -4.45 -0.60
C ASP A 9 -0.78 -3.48 -1.77
N GLY A 10 -2.01 -2.99 -1.94
CA GLY A 10 -2.34 -1.98 -2.93
C GLY A 10 -3.59 -2.31 -3.77
N ALA A 11 -3.81 -1.52 -4.82
CA ALA A 11 -4.95 -1.68 -5.70
C ALA A 11 -4.92 -3.04 -6.42
N ILE A 12 -6.11 -3.61 -6.65
CA ILE A 12 -6.30 -4.82 -7.45
C ILE A 12 -7.24 -4.55 -8.62
N LEU A 13 -7.11 -5.36 -9.67
CA LEU A 13 -7.97 -5.25 -10.86
C LEU A 13 -9.43 -5.44 -10.47
N SER A 14 -10.29 -4.55 -10.95
CA SER A 14 -11.73 -4.69 -10.75
C SER A 14 -12.30 -5.69 -11.75
N LYS A 15 -13.15 -6.62 -11.30
CA LYS A 15 -13.91 -7.51 -12.19
C LYS A 15 -15.01 -6.77 -12.94
N SER A 16 -15.41 -5.60 -12.45
CA SER A 16 -16.31 -4.66 -13.12
C SER A 16 -15.57 -3.45 -13.68
N ALA A 17 -14.32 -3.65 -14.13
CA ALA A 17 -13.50 -2.60 -14.75
C ALA A 17 -14.27 -1.92 -15.88
N PHE A 18 -14.30 -0.59 -15.84
CA PHE A 18 -15.04 0.22 -16.82
C PHE A 18 -14.14 0.91 -17.84
N ASP A 19 -12.96 1.34 -17.41
CA ASP A 19 -12.01 2.07 -18.25
C ASP A 19 -10.83 1.16 -18.62
N PRO A 20 -10.60 0.84 -19.90
CA PRO A 20 -9.40 0.13 -20.35
C PRO A 20 -8.10 0.84 -19.98
N GLY A 21 -8.14 2.17 -19.80
CA GLY A 21 -7.00 2.98 -19.37
C GLY A 21 -6.69 2.87 -17.87
N ASP A 22 -7.65 2.39 -17.09
CA ASP A 22 -7.55 2.27 -15.63
C ASP A 22 -8.30 1.01 -15.17
N PRO A 23 -7.71 -0.19 -15.32
CA PRO A 23 -8.39 -1.44 -15.04
C PRO A 23 -8.65 -1.69 -13.54
N PHE A 24 -8.17 -0.78 -12.68
CA PHE A 24 -8.40 -0.79 -11.24
C PHE A 24 -9.71 -0.07 -10.85
N ILE A 25 -10.32 0.69 -11.77
CA ILE A 25 -11.59 1.39 -11.51
C ILE A 25 -12.80 0.57 -11.95
N GLY A 26 -13.58 0.16 -10.97
CA GLY A 26 -14.85 -0.52 -11.15
C GLY A 26 -16.02 0.45 -11.31
N ARG A 27 -17.07 0.00 -12.00
CA ARG A 27 -18.33 0.76 -12.11
C ARG A 27 -19.56 -0.11 -11.92
N ILE A 28 -20.45 0.31 -11.04
CA ILE A 28 -21.82 -0.23 -10.92
C ILE A 28 -22.87 0.85 -11.20
N ALA A 29 -24.06 0.40 -11.61
CA ALA A 29 -25.23 1.27 -11.75
C ALA A 29 -25.74 1.70 -10.37
N ALA A 30 -26.01 2.99 -10.17
CA ALA A 30 -26.55 3.52 -8.90
C ALA A 30 -27.87 2.82 -8.51
N ARG A 31 -28.76 2.61 -9.48
CA ARG A 31 -30.03 1.87 -9.32
C ARG A 31 -29.88 0.42 -8.86
N SER A 32 -28.68 -0.16 -8.93
CA SER A 32 -28.42 -1.53 -8.46
C SER A 32 -28.12 -1.61 -6.97
N VAL A 33 -27.95 -0.47 -6.28
CA VAL A 33 -27.80 -0.44 -4.83
C VAL A 33 -29.19 -0.30 -4.20
N PRO A 34 -29.65 -1.26 -3.38
CA PRO A 34 -30.98 -1.20 -2.79
C PRO A 34 -31.08 -0.07 -1.75
N PRO A 35 -32.25 0.58 -1.61
CA PRO A 35 -32.57 1.35 -0.42
C PRO A 35 -32.60 0.46 0.85
N PRO A 36 -32.28 1.00 2.04
CA PRO A 36 -31.72 2.33 2.27
C PRO A 36 -30.28 2.40 1.77
N HIS A 37 -29.92 3.52 1.13
CA HIS A 37 -28.61 3.74 0.53
C HIS A 37 -27.52 3.98 1.58
N THR A 38 -27.23 2.95 2.38
CA THR A 38 -26.21 2.98 3.44
C THR A 38 -24.88 2.41 2.98
N ALA A 39 -23.80 2.65 3.72
CA ALA A 39 -22.50 2.04 3.48
C ALA A 39 -22.59 0.51 3.41
N THR A 40 -23.43 -0.11 4.23
CA THR A 40 -23.67 -1.56 4.19
C THR A 40 -24.30 -2.02 2.87
N SER A 41 -25.32 -1.31 2.39
CA SER A 41 -25.99 -1.65 1.12
C SER A 41 -25.03 -1.52 -0.08
N LEU A 42 -24.22 -0.46 -0.09
CA LEU A 42 -23.21 -0.23 -1.12
C LEU A 42 -22.10 -1.28 -1.04
N LYS A 43 -21.53 -1.52 0.15
CA LYS A 43 -20.49 -2.53 0.36
C LYS A 43 -20.92 -3.91 -0.14
N ARG A 44 -22.14 -4.34 0.19
CA ARG A 44 -22.70 -5.62 -0.30
C ARG A 44 -22.80 -5.66 -1.82
N ARG A 45 -23.26 -4.57 -2.43
CA ARG A 45 -23.39 -4.49 -3.90
C ARG A 45 -22.03 -4.53 -4.59
N LEU A 46 -21.03 -3.82 -4.05
CA LEU A 46 -19.65 -3.83 -4.55
C LEU A 46 -19.02 -5.22 -4.39
N ALA A 47 -19.15 -5.84 -3.22
CA ALA A 47 -18.64 -7.20 -3.00
C ALA A 47 -19.21 -8.21 -4.00
N ASN A 48 -20.51 -8.13 -4.29
CA ASN A 48 -21.14 -8.95 -5.33
C ASN A 48 -20.61 -8.63 -6.74
N ALA A 49 -20.42 -7.34 -7.08
CA ALA A 49 -19.86 -6.94 -8.37
C ALA A 49 -18.41 -7.43 -8.59
N GLU A 50 -17.69 -7.68 -7.50
CA GLU A 50 -16.34 -8.20 -7.49
C GLU A 50 -16.27 -9.73 -7.27
N ASN A 51 -17.43 -10.41 -7.26
CA ASN A 51 -17.56 -11.83 -6.94
C ASN A 51 -16.74 -12.22 -5.69
N LEU A 52 -16.82 -11.40 -4.64
CA LEU A 52 -16.21 -11.70 -3.35
C LEU A 52 -17.10 -12.65 -2.56
N SER A 53 -16.50 -13.54 -1.76
CA SER A 53 -17.25 -14.36 -0.82
C SER A 53 -17.97 -13.46 0.20
N ASP A 54 -19.05 -13.99 0.79
CA ASP A 54 -19.78 -13.25 1.82
C ASP A 54 -18.86 -12.84 2.99
N GLU A 55 -17.92 -13.69 3.38
CA GLU A 55 -16.93 -13.41 4.42
C GLU A 55 -15.97 -12.25 4.05
N ALA A 56 -15.42 -12.27 2.83
CA ALA A 56 -14.53 -11.22 2.35
C ALA A 56 -15.29 -9.89 2.17
N GLY A 57 -16.53 -9.94 1.69
CA GLY A 57 -17.40 -8.77 1.57
C GLY A 57 -17.81 -8.17 2.92
N LEU A 58 -18.01 -9.00 3.94
CA LEU A 58 -18.36 -8.56 5.28
C LEU A 58 -17.19 -7.88 5.99
N THR A 59 -15.99 -8.46 5.87
CA THR A 59 -14.75 -7.95 6.48
C THR A 59 -14.12 -6.79 5.73
N ALA A 60 -14.60 -6.47 4.53
CA ALA A 60 -14.16 -5.32 3.78
C ALA A 60 -14.55 -3.99 4.47
N THR A 61 -13.65 -3.02 4.35
CA THR A 61 -13.80 -1.68 4.88
C THR A 61 -14.08 -0.71 3.74
N LEU A 62 -15.14 0.08 3.86
CA LEU A 62 -15.53 1.05 2.83
C LEU A 62 -15.10 2.45 3.26
N PHE A 63 -14.49 3.18 2.35
CA PHE A 63 -14.10 4.57 2.50
C PHE A 63 -14.80 5.41 1.42
N LEU A 64 -15.11 6.65 1.75
CA LEU A 64 -15.80 7.58 0.84
C LEU A 64 -15.00 7.80 -0.45
N ASN A 65 -13.68 7.95 -0.33
CA ASN A 65 -12.74 8.11 -1.43
C ASN A 65 -11.32 7.67 -0.97
N PRO A 66 -10.32 7.63 -1.86
CA PRO A 66 -8.98 7.17 -1.50
C PRO A 66 -8.25 8.06 -0.48
N CYS A 67 -8.65 9.33 -0.34
CA CYS A 67 -8.09 10.26 0.63
C CYS A 67 -8.74 10.16 2.01
N ALA A 68 -9.87 9.44 2.13
CA ALA A 68 -10.63 9.42 3.36
C ALA A 68 -9.83 8.72 4.46
N GLN A 69 -9.66 9.42 5.59
CA GLN A 69 -8.89 8.93 6.73
C GLN A 69 -9.70 7.93 7.57
N THR A 70 -11.02 8.05 7.52
CA THR A 70 -11.94 7.28 8.35
C THR A 70 -12.83 6.42 7.46
N ALA A 71 -12.97 5.16 7.85
CA ALA A 71 -13.93 4.26 7.23
C ALA A 71 -15.36 4.73 7.47
N MET A 72 -16.24 4.47 6.50
CA MET A 72 -17.66 4.72 6.65
C MET A 72 -18.25 3.74 7.66
N LEU A 73 -19.12 4.24 8.54
CA LEU A 73 -19.88 3.40 9.46
C LEU A 73 -20.99 2.66 8.68
N PRO A 74 -21.39 1.46 9.13
CA PRO A 74 -22.40 0.64 8.43
C PRO A 74 -23.72 1.37 8.14
N THR A 75 -24.10 2.31 9.00
CA THR A 75 -25.34 3.09 8.96
C THR A 75 -25.21 4.41 8.20
N ASP A 76 -24.00 4.80 7.79
CA ASP A 76 -23.79 6.08 7.10
C ASP A 76 -24.56 6.08 5.79
N ASN A 77 -25.34 7.15 5.58
CA ASN A 77 -26.01 7.38 4.32
C ASN A 77 -24.98 7.73 3.25
N VAL A 78 -25.05 7.01 2.14
CA VAL A 78 -24.19 7.22 0.98
C VAL A 78 -24.99 8.01 -0.04
N ALA A 79 -24.45 9.15 -0.48
CA ALA A 79 -25.02 9.92 -1.58
C ALA A 79 -24.75 9.23 -2.93
N ILE A 80 -25.37 8.07 -3.18
CA ILE A 80 -25.14 7.21 -4.36
C ILE A 80 -25.45 7.93 -5.69
N LEU A 81 -26.31 8.94 -5.64
CA LEU A 81 -26.73 9.73 -6.80
C LEU A 81 -25.83 10.95 -7.06
N ASN A 82 -25.08 11.42 -6.05
CA ASN A 82 -24.21 12.60 -6.16
C ASN A 82 -22.72 12.26 -6.01
N GLY A 83 -22.37 10.97 -5.87
CA GLY A 83 -21.01 10.51 -5.59
C GLY A 83 -20.38 9.56 -6.62
N THR A 84 -19.27 9.88 -7.29
CA THR A 84 -18.47 11.12 -7.35
C THR A 84 -17.33 10.86 -8.38
N THR A 85 -17.64 10.92 -9.68
CA THR A 85 -16.69 10.83 -10.83
C THR A 85 -15.68 9.64 -10.83
N SER A 86 -14.88 9.50 -11.88
CA SER A 86 -13.76 8.56 -11.89
C SER A 86 -12.58 9.03 -11.00
N GLU A 87 -12.55 10.31 -10.64
CA GLU A 87 -11.45 10.95 -9.91
C GLU A 87 -11.57 10.79 -8.40
N THR A 88 -12.80 10.65 -7.88
CA THR A 88 -13.06 10.47 -6.45
C THR A 88 -13.91 9.21 -6.20
N PRO A 89 -13.44 8.03 -6.63
CA PRO A 89 -14.19 6.78 -6.53
C PRO A 89 -14.29 6.31 -5.08
N PHE A 90 -15.34 5.58 -4.74
CA PHE A 90 -15.39 4.87 -3.45
C PHE A 90 -14.23 3.90 -3.31
N THR A 91 -13.76 3.66 -2.10
CA THR A 91 -12.62 2.77 -1.84
C THR A 91 -13.07 1.60 -0.99
N LEU A 92 -12.91 0.39 -1.51
CA LEU A 92 -13.17 -0.86 -0.80
C LEU A 92 -11.84 -1.55 -0.47
N VAL A 93 -11.48 -1.61 0.82
CA VAL A 93 -10.26 -2.26 1.30
C VAL A 93 -10.62 -3.64 1.85
N LEU A 94 -10.02 -4.68 1.28
CA LEU A 94 -10.18 -6.06 1.70
C LEU A 94 -9.23 -6.37 2.85
N SER A 95 -9.75 -7.01 3.91
CA SER A 95 -8.96 -7.46 5.06
C SER A 95 -8.11 -8.68 4.74
N GLU A 96 -8.54 -9.50 3.78
CA GLU A 96 -7.83 -10.68 3.30
C GLU A 96 -7.69 -10.60 1.78
N GLU A 97 -6.58 -11.11 1.24
CA GLU A 97 -6.44 -11.21 -0.21
C GLU A 97 -7.43 -12.24 -0.75
N PRO A 98 -8.29 -11.88 -1.72
CA PRO A 98 -9.15 -12.86 -2.36
C PRO A 98 -8.25 -13.91 -3.04
N PRO A 99 -8.64 -15.19 -3.05
CA PRO A 99 -7.87 -16.23 -3.72
C PRO A 99 -7.63 -15.81 -5.17
N MET A 100 -6.37 -15.46 -5.45
CA MET A 100 -5.96 -14.94 -6.74
C MET A 100 -6.11 -16.07 -7.75
N GLU A 101 -7.04 -15.94 -8.69
CA GLU A 101 -6.97 -16.74 -9.91
C GLU A 101 -5.63 -16.39 -10.56
N ARG A 102 -4.70 -17.35 -10.57
CA ARG A 102 -3.38 -17.23 -11.22
C ARG A 102 -3.58 -17.21 -12.74
N ASN A 103 -4.16 -16.16 -13.26
CA ASN A 103 -4.02 -15.82 -14.66
C ASN A 103 -2.73 -15.03 -14.76
N ASN A 104 -1.70 -15.67 -15.29
CA ASN A 104 -0.40 -15.07 -15.67
C ASN A 104 -0.58 -14.07 -16.83
N THR A 105 -1.52 -13.14 -16.70
CA THR A 105 -1.60 -11.98 -17.56
C THR A 105 -0.75 -10.90 -16.91
N ALA A 106 0.41 -10.66 -17.50
CA ALA A 106 1.16 -9.43 -17.29
C ALA A 106 0.18 -8.27 -17.21
N ALA A 107 0.32 -7.40 -16.21
CA ALA A 107 -0.49 -6.20 -16.09
C ALA A 107 -0.57 -5.54 -17.48
N PRO A 108 -1.78 -5.22 -17.99
CA PRO A 108 -1.91 -4.63 -19.30
C PRO A 108 -1.04 -3.36 -19.34
N VAL A 109 -0.03 -3.36 -20.19
CA VAL A 109 0.76 -2.17 -20.48
C VAL A 109 -0.14 -1.27 -21.31
N VAL A 110 -0.97 -0.47 -20.63
CA VAL A 110 -1.79 0.54 -21.28
C VAL A 110 -0.85 1.69 -21.66
N LYS A 111 -0.49 1.74 -22.94
CA LYS A 111 0.09 2.95 -23.53
C LYS A 111 -1.06 3.92 -23.82
N ASN A 112 -0.97 5.09 -23.20
CA ASN A 112 -1.74 6.33 -23.41
C ASN A 112 -2.98 6.54 -22.53
N LYS A 113 -2.83 7.35 -21.48
CA LYS A 113 -3.64 8.58 -21.33
C LYS A 113 -2.94 9.60 -20.42
N VAL A 114 -2.57 10.72 -21.02
CA VAL A 114 -2.17 11.96 -20.35
C VAL A 114 -3.46 12.60 -19.86
N ASP A 115 -3.73 12.48 -18.57
CA ASP A 115 -4.29 13.56 -17.73
C ASP A 115 -4.38 13.03 -16.30
N ASN A 116 -3.51 13.57 -15.42
CA ASN A 116 -3.53 13.40 -13.96
C ASN A 116 -2.95 12.11 -13.34
N GLN A 117 -2.02 11.42 -14.02
CA GLN A 117 -1.27 10.29 -13.44
C GLN A 117 -0.25 10.81 -12.42
N ARG A 118 -0.58 10.68 -11.13
CA ARG A 118 0.28 11.11 -10.01
C ARG A 118 1.16 9.96 -9.54
N TYR A 119 2.46 10.19 -9.56
CA TYR A 119 3.45 9.22 -9.13
C TYR A 119 4.01 9.58 -7.75
N LEU A 120 4.26 8.55 -6.96
CA LEU A 120 5.10 8.59 -5.77
C LEU A 120 6.49 8.10 -6.17
N TYR A 121 7.48 8.98 -6.10
CA TYR A 121 8.88 8.70 -6.38
C TYR A 121 9.57 8.25 -5.10
N TYR A 122 10.36 7.19 -5.22
CA TYR A 122 11.09 6.61 -4.10
C TYR A 122 12.49 6.18 -4.51
N ARG A 123 13.43 6.24 -3.57
CA ARG A 123 14.78 5.69 -3.71
C ARG A 123 14.99 4.55 -2.75
N LEU A 124 15.60 3.47 -3.25
CA LEU A 124 15.88 2.29 -2.46
C LEU A 124 17.34 2.26 -2.01
N TYR A 125 17.55 1.86 -0.76
CA TYR A 125 18.86 1.66 -0.17
C TYR A 125 18.94 0.29 0.50
N THR A 126 20.14 -0.28 0.41
CA THR A 126 20.66 -1.25 1.36
C THR A 126 21.24 -0.51 2.58
N GLN A 127 21.75 -1.26 3.56
CA GLN A 127 22.46 -0.65 4.69
C GLN A 127 23.80 -0.02 4.31
N VAL A 128 24.27 -0.23 3.08
CA VAL A 128 25.64 0.14 2.65
C VAL A 128 25.60 1.06 1.44
N ASN A 129 24.76 0.74 0.45
CA ASN A 129 24.68 1.42 -0.85
C ASN A 129 23.24 1.53 -1.34
N GLU A 130 23.03 2.27 -2.42
CA GLU A 130 21.80 2.26 -3.20
C GLU A 130 21.43 0.84 -3.69
N ASP A 131 20.14 0.55 -3.75
CA ASP A 131 19.60 -0.71 -4.28
C ASP A 131 18.82 -0.41 -5.58
N PRO A 132 19.09 -1.09 -6.70
CA PRO A 132 18.35 -0.86 -7.94
C PRO A 132 16.84 -1.14 -7.80
N SER A 133 16.00 -0.26 -8.32
CA SER A 133 14.55 -0.43 -8.43
C SER A 133 14.18 -1.20 -9.69
N THR A 134 13.35 -2.23 -9.54
CA THR A 134 12.70 -2.95 -10.66
C THR A 134 11.70 -2.04 -11.38
N ALA A 135 11.16 -1.04 -10.68
CA ALA A 135 10.26 -0.02 -11.23
C ALA A 135 11.01 1.29 -11.60
N ALA A 136 12.32 1.22 -11.85
CA ALA A 136 13.09 2.36 -12.33
C ALA A 136 12.54 2.88 -13.67
N PHE A 137 12.40 4.19 -13.78
CA PHE A 137 11.93 4.86 -15.01
C PHE A 137 13.05 5.64 -15.72
N ASN A 138 14.21 5.79 -15.08
CA ASN A 138 15.39 6.46 -15.61
C ASN A 138 16.59 5.51 -15.56
N THR A 139 17.16 5.16 -16.71
CA THR A 139 18.31 4.24 -16.80
C THR A 139 19.59 4.84 -16.24
N ALA A 140 19.70 6.17 -16.17
CA ALA A 140 20.86 6.85 -15.56
C ALA A 140 20.81 6.82 -14.03
N ASP A 141 19.66 6.48 -13.44
CA ASP A 141 19.44 6.49 -12.00
C ASP A 141 18.63 5.25 -11.58
N PRO A 142 19.28 4.07 -11.58
CA PRO A 142 18.59 2.79 -11.42
C PRO A 142 18.00 2.57 -10.03
N ALA A 143 18.38 3.36 -9.01
CA ALA A 143 17.85 3.24 -7.66
C ALA A 143 16.55 4.03 -7.45
N LEU A 144 16.20 4.91 -8.40
CA LEU A 144 15.01 5.76 -8.35
C LEU A 144 13.82 5.07 -9.04
N GLY A 145 12.87 4.62 -8.24
CA GLY A 145 11.63 4.01 -8.68
C GLY A 145 10.44 4.97 -8.59
N ARG A 146 9.33 4.56 -9.21
CA ARG A 146 8.04 5.25 -9.02
C ARG A 146 6.87 4.27 -9.05
N ILE A 147 5.84 4.55 -8.26
CA ILE A 147 4.54 3.88 -8.30
C ILE A 147 3.44 4.93 -8.45
N GLU A 148 2.29 4.54 -9.00
CA GLU A 148 1.13 5.42 -9.02
C GLU A 148 0.54 5.56 -7.61
N VAL A 149 0.22 6.78 -7.20
CA VAL A 149 -0.37 7.05 -5.88
C VAL A 149 -1.68 6.27 -5.68
N LEU A 150 -2.47 6.13 -6.75
CA LEU A 150 -3.72 5.38 -6.75
C LEU A 150 -3.53 3.86 -6.61
N HIS A 151 -2.31 3.34 -6.66
CA HIS A 151 -2.00 1.95 -6.35
C HIS A 151 -1.73 1.73 -4.86
N VAL A 152 -1.44 2.78 -4.09
CA VAL A 152 -1.21 2.68 -2.64
C VAL A 152 -2.56 2.45 -1.95
N CYS A 153 -2.63 1.53 -1.00
CA CYS A 153 -3.84 1.29 -0.22
C CYS A 153 -4.13 2.48 0.72
N PRO A 154 -5.34 3.07 0.67
CA PRO A 154 -5.79 4.01 1.70
C PRO A 154 -5.81 3.36 3.09
N PRO A 155 -5.58 4.13 4.18
CA PRO A 155 -5.54 5.59 4.28
C PRO A 155 -4.14 6.24 4.10
N TYR A 156 -3.30 5.69 3.22
CA TYR A 156 -1.97 6.23 2.87
C TYR A 156 -1.01 6.37 4.06
N GLU A 157 -0.95 5.34 4.89
CA GLU A 157 0.05 5.25 5.97
C GLU A 157 1.42 4.82 5.42
N ALA A 158 2.50 5.14 6.13
CA ALA A 158 3.85 4.65 5.83
C ALA A 158 3.90 3.12 5.62
N GLY A 159 3.13 2.35 6.39
CA GLY A 159 3.02 0.91 6.21
C GLY A 159 2.40 0.50 4.88
N SER A 160 1.37 1.21 4.41
CA SER A 160 0.71 0.94 3.13
C SER A 160 1.63 1.26 1.94
N ILE A 161 2.38 2.35 2.02
CA ILE A 161 3.37 2.75 1.02
C ILE A 161 4.49 1.71 0.93
N LYS A 162 5.05 1.30 2.07
CA LYS A 162 6.11 0.27 2.11
C LYS A 162 5.68 -1.05 1.49
N ARG A 163 4.45 -1.51 1.77
CA ARG A 163 3.92 -2.74 1.17
C ARG A 163 3.68 -2.60 -0.33
N CYS A 164 3.12 -1.47 -0.76
CA CYS A 164 2.90 -1.20 -2.17
C CYS A 164 4.21 -1.18 -2.96
N ILE A 165 5.25 -0.49 -2.45
CA ILE A 165 6.58 -0.47 -3.04
C ILE A 165 7.19 -1.88 -3.02
N ALA A 166 7.13 -2.59 -1.90
CA ALA A 166 7.66 -3.96 -1.83
C ALA A 166 7.02 -4.90 -2.86
N LYS A 167 5.71 -4.75 -3.12
CA LYS A 167 4.98 -5.49 -4.16
C LYS A 167 5.43 -5.08 -5.56
N ALA A 168 5.50 -3.78 -5.85
CA ALA A 168 5.96 -3.25 -7.15
C ALA A 168 7.40 -3.68 -7.47
N GLU A 169 8.24 -3.76 -6.46
CA GLU A 169 9.64 -4.18 -6.58
C GLU A 169 9.81 -5.71 -6.69
N GLY A 170 8.81 -6.49 -6.29
CA GLY A 170 8.96 -7.94 -6.07
C GLY A 170 9.89 -8.28 -4.90
N LYS A 171 10.13 -7.34 -3.98
CA LYS A 171 11.13 -7.42 -2.91
C LYS A 171 10.46 -7.24 -1.54
N SER A 172 9.98 -8.35 -0.96
CA SER A 172 9.26 -8.36 0.34
C SER A 172 10.01 -7.72 1.52
N ILE A 173 11.34 -7.60 1.44
CA ILE A 173 12.16 -6.97 2.48
C ILE A 173 11.81 -5.49 2.69
N TYR A 174 11.29 -4.80 1.67
CA TYR A 174 10.89 -3.40 1.78
C TYR A 174 9.59 -3.17 2.57
N ALA A 175 8.78 -4.21 2.77
CA ALA A 175 7.58 -4.12 3.62
C ALA A 175 7.92 -3.93 5.13
N VAL A 176 9.18 -4.13 5.51
CA VAL A 176 9.73 -3.90 6.85
C VAL A 176 10.86 -2.87 6.87
N ALA A 177 11.08 -2.17 5.75
CA ALA A 177 12.07 -1.10 5.66
C ALA A 177 11.72 0.08 6.58
N ASP A 178 12.76 0.85 6.87
CA ASP A 178 12.61 2.17 7.46
C ASP A 178 12.33 3.15 6.32
N LEU A 179 11.31 3.99 6.49
CA LEU A 179 10.84 4.96 5.50
C LEU A 179 11.22 6.35 5.97
N TYR A 180 11.84 7.15 5.11
CA TYR A 180 12.22 8.53 5.42
C TYR A 180 11.58 9.47 4.41
N SER A 181 11.36 10.72 4.83
CA SER A 181 10.70 11.70 3.97
C SER A 181 11.56 12.16 2.81
N ASN A 182 12.89 12.17 2.99
CA ASN A 182 13.89 12.50 1.98
C ASN A 182 15.29 12.07 2.44
N ILE A 183 16.31 12.28 1.61
CA ILE A 183 17.71 11.90 1.87
C ILE A 183 18.35 12.63 3.06
N ALA A 184 17.86 13.83 3.42
CA ALA A 184 18.39 14.63 4.51
C ALA A 184 17.76 14.25 5.87
N SER A 185 16.80 13.35 5.88
CA SER A 185 16.05 12.97 7.08
C SER A 185 16.87 12.05 7.97
N SER A 186 16.96 12.39 9.27
CA SER A 186 17.64 11.57 10.27
C SER A 186 16.73 10.55 10.95
N GLU A 187 15.41 10.73 10.85
CA GLU A 187 14.42 9.91 11.57
C GLU A 187 13.47 9.22 10.59
N ALA A 188 13.21 7.95 10.88
CA ALA A 188 12.27 7.15 10.10
C ALA A 188 10.83 7.49 10.51
N ILE A 189 9.95 7.57 9.52
CA ILE A 189 8.52 7.76 9.70
C ILE A 189 7.93 6.48 10.30
N GLU A 190 7.15 6.64 11.38
CA GLU A 190 6.50 5.52 12.03
C GLU A 190 5.50 4.83 11.09
N ASN A 191 5.35 3.51 11.26
CA ASN A 191 4.60 2.71 10.30
C ASN A 191 3.11 3.10 10.19
N GLY A 192 2.50 3.60 11.27
CA GLY A 192 1.11 4.07 11.30
C GLY A 192 0.95 5.55 11.01
N SER A 193 2.04 6.29 10.76
CA SER A 193 1.93 7.71 10.39
C SER A 193 1.29 7.84 9.02
N GLN A 194 0.28 8.70 8.95
CA GLN A 194 -0.37 9.06 7.70
C GLN A 194 0.53 9.96 6.86
N ILE A 195 0.47 9.77 5.55
CA ILE A 195 1.24 10.53 4.56
C ILE A 195 0.28 11.14 3.55
N VAL A 196 0.43 12.43 3.32
CA VAL A 196 -0.30 13.16 2.28
C VAL A 196 0.38 12.88 0.94
N LEU A 197 -0.32 12.26 -0.01
CA LEU A 197 0.22 11.88 -1.33
C LEU A 197 -0.46 12.56 -2.53
N LEU A 198 -1.61 13.21 -2.31
CA LEU A 198 -2.47 13.76 -3.37
C LEU A 198 -2.47 15.30 -3.42
N GLU A 199 -1.57 15.94 -2.66
CA GLU A 199 -1.33 17.37 -2.73
C GLU A 199 -0.05 17.67 -3.54
N ASP A 200 -0.04 18.80 -4.24
CA ASP A 200 1.13 19.24 -5.00
C ASP A 200 2.26 19.63 -4.04
N GLY A 201 3.49 19.23 -4.37
CA GLY A 201 4.64 19.42 -3.49
C GLY A 201 4.65 18.48 -2.28
N SER A 202 3.77 17.48 -2.25
CA SER A 202 3.78 16.45 -1.22
C SER A 202 5.07 15.62 -1.25
N MET A 203 5.31 14.93 -0.15
CA MET A 203 6.50 14.11 0.03
C MET A 203 6.59 13.01 -1.04
N GLY A 204 7.71 12.94 -1.77
CA GLY A 204 7.87 12.00 -2.87
C GLY A 204 7.09 12.34 -4.13
N SER A 205 6.54 13.56 -4.27
CA SER A 205 5.81 14.00 -5.48
C SER A 205 6.72 14.30 -6.68
N SER A 206 8.03 14.41 -6.47
CA SER A 206 9.03 14.72 -7.50
C SER A 206 10.21 13.75 -7.46
N PRO A 207 10.82 13.41 -8.62
CA PRO A 207 12.04 12.63 -8.67
C PRO A 207 13.23 13.28 -7.95
N ASP A 208 13.25 14.61 -7.83
CA ASP A 208 14.32 15.35 -7.14
C ASP A 208 14.16 15.33 -5.61
N SER A 209 12.97 14.96 -5.12
CA SER A 209 12.66 14.84 -3.69
C SER A 209 11.90 13.53 -3.41
N PRO A 210 12.53 12.37 -3.64
CA PRO A 210 11.89 11.08 -3.44
C PRO A 210 11.85 10.72 -1.95
N ILE A 211 10.88 9.88 -1.57
CA ILE A 211 10.92 9.19 -0.28
C ILE A 211 12.02 8.14 -0.29
N ILE A 212 12.58 7.83 0.88
CA ILE A 212 13.71 6.90 0.97
C ILE A 212 13.27 5.65 1.72
N LEU A 213 13.54 4.47 1.14
CA LEU A 213 13.38 3.20 1.83
C LEU A 213 14.75 2.57 2.05
N VAL A 214 15.10 2.38 3.32
CA VAL A 214 16.31 1.65 3.71
C VAL A 214 15.90 0.27 4.20
N ARG A 215 16.25 -0.77 3.46
CA ARG A 215 15.93 -2.15 3.88
C ARG A 215 16.74 -2.50 5.13
N PRO A 216 16.18 -3.23 6.11
CA PRO A 216 16.94 -3.65 7.28
C PRO A 216 18.10 -4.56 6.89
N GLY A 217 19.15 -4.62 7.71
CA GLY A 217 20.21 -5.63 7.54
C GLY A 217 19.62 -7.05 7.59
N GLU A 218 20.27 -8.02 6.95
CA GLU A 218 19.73 -9.39 6.81
C GLU A 218 19.27 -10.00 8.14
N TRP A 219 20.06 -9.77 9.20
CA TRP A 219 19.75 -10.25 10.55
C TRP A 219 18.57 -9.51 11.20
N GLU A 220 18.49 -8.19 11.03
CA GLU A 220 17.38 -7.38 11.56
C GLU A 220 16.07 -7.64 10.81
N GLY A 221 16.15 -7.85 9.49
CA GLY A 221 15.01 -8.20 8.65
C GLY A 221 14.40 -9.55 9.03
N PHE A 222 15.24 -10.53 9.39
CA PHE A 222 14.79 -11.81 9.93
C PHE A 222 13.98 -11.61 11.23
N TRP A 223 14.53 -10.91 12.23
CA TRP A 223 13.84 -10.70 13.50
C TRP A 223 12.57 -9.85 13.37
N ARG A 224 12.58 -8.79 12.56
CA ARG A 224 11.38 -7.97 12.30
C ARG A 224 10.26 -8.80 11.66
N LYS A 225 10.58 -9.77 10.80
CA LYS A 225 9.60 -10.72 10.24
C LYS A 225 9.09 -11.72 11.29
N VAL A 226 9.98 -12.26 12.12
CA VAL A 226 9.64 -13.20 13.20
C VAL A 226 8.70 -12.55 14.22
N PHE A 227 9.03 -11.34 14.70
CA PHE A 227 8.24 -10.65 15.71
C PHE A 227 6.92 -10.08 15.19
N LYS A 228 6.81 -9.71 13.90
CA LYS A 228 5.50 -9.34 13.29
C LYS A 228 4.47 -10.48 13.31
N LYS A 229 4.91 -11.74 13.37
CA LYS A 229 4.02 -12.92 13.39
C LYS A 229 3.50 -13.26 14.80
N VAL A 230 4.05 -12.62 15.84
CA VAL A 230 3.57 -12.74 17.22
C VAL A 230 2.53 -11.64 17.46
N LYS A 231 1.25 -12.01 17.41
CA LYS A 231 0.13 -11.13 17.82
C LYS A 231 0.31 -10.80 19.31
N HIS A 232 0.56 -9.52 19.61
CA HIS A 232 0.66 -8.84 20.92
C HIS A 232 1.02 -9.67 22.18
N PRO A 233 2.02 -9.22 22.93
CA PRO A 233 1.86 -9.04 24.37
C PRO A 233 1.88 -7.54 24.71
N SER A 234 1.03 -7.18 25.67
CA SER A 234 0.86 -5.86 26.28
C SER A 234 2.19 -5.27 26.80
N PRO A 235 2.28 -3.93 26.96
CA PRO A 235 3.51 -3.27 27.31
C PRO A 235 3.79 -3.46 28.80
N VAL A 236 4.78 -4.28 29.13
CA VAL A 236 5.46 -4.18 30.42
C VAL A 236 6.89 -3.72 30.16
N SER A 237 7.18 -2.60 30.79
CA SER A 237 8.43 -1.86 30.88
C SER A 237 9.73 -2.65 30.72
N GLY A 238 10.68 -2.04 30.00
CA GLY A 238 12.11 -2.16 30.28
C GLY A 238 12.91 -3.33 29.70
N SER A 239 12.31 -4.38 29.13
CA SER A 239 13.08 -5.59 28.74
C SER A 239 13.64 -5.61 27.31
N TYR A 240 13.15 -4.80 26.37
CA TYR A 240 13.57 -4.90 24.96
C TYR A 240 14.98 -4.36 24.66
N ILE A 241 15.44 -3.36 25.43
CA ILE A 241 16.80 -2.83 25.28
C ILE A 241 17.85 -3.84 25.78
N SER A 242 17.49 -4.66 26.78
CA SER A 242 18.37 -5.70 27.33
C SER A 242 18.58 -6.85 26.35
N LEU A 243 17.54 -7.29 25.63
CA LEU A 243 17.67 -8.36 24.63
C LEU A 243 18.41 -7.88 23.37
N PHE A 244 18.20 -6.63 22.93
CA PHE A 244 18.94 -6.04 21.81
C PHE A 244 20.45 -5.88 22.11
N LEU A 245 20.81 -5.55 23.36
CA LEU A 245 22.21 -5.48 23.80
C LEU A 245 22.82 -6.87 24.01
N LEU A 246 22.06 -7.84 24.52
CA LEU A 246 22.54 -9.22 24.73
C LEU A 246 22.82 -9.93 23.38
N VAL A 247 22.02 -9.67 22.34
CA VAL A 247 22.22 -10.24 21.00
C VAL A 247 23.44 -9.63 20.28
N ARG A 248 23.78 -8.36 20.55
CA ARG A 248 25.02 -7.73 20.03
C ARG A 248 26.30 -8.38 20.59
N ALA A 249 26.23 -9.05 21.74
CA ALA A 249 27.37 -9.72 22.36
C ALA A 249 27.70 -11.09 21.72
N VAL A 250 26.80 -11.67 20.93
CA VAL A 250 27.01 -12.97 20.26
C VAL A 250 27.42 -12.74 18.80
N LYS A 251 28.60 -12.13 18.59
CA LYS A 251 29.32 -12.23 17.30
C LYS A 251 30.04 -13.57 17.26
N PRO A 252 29.89 -14.41 16.22
CA PRO A 252 30.85 -15.49 16.02
C PRO A 252 32.15 -14.88 15.50
N ARG A 253 33.22 -14.93 16.31
CA ARG A 253 34.58 -14.75 15.83
C ARG A 253 34.86 -15.88 14.83
N LEU A 254 34.85 -15.57 13.54
CA LEU A 254 35.47 -16.40 12.51
C LEU A 254 36.97 -16.50 12.84
N ARG A 255 37.39 -17.62 13.44
CA ARG A 255 38.79 -18.04 13.40
C ARG A 255 39.05 -18.56 12.01
N VAL A 256 39.87 -17.83 11.27
CA VAL A 256 40.65 -18.37 10.15
C VAL A 256 41.72 -19.25 10.81
N THR A 257 41.70 -20.55 10.54
CA THR A 257 42.86 -21.43 10.72
C THR A 257 43.49 -21.63 9.35
N GLU A 258 44.82 -21.45 9.33
CA GLU A 258 45.76 -21.63 8.23
C GLU A 258 45.65 -22.99 7.53
#